data_AF-A0A534VZU5-F1
#
_entry.id   AF-A0A534VZU5-F1
#
_cell.length_a   1.000
_cell.length_b   1.000
_cell.length_c   1.000
_cell.angle_alpha   90.00
_cell.angle_beta   90.00
_cell.angle_gamma   90.00
#
_symmetry.space_group_name_H-M   'P 1'
#
loop_
_entity.id
_entity.type
_entity.pdbx_description
1 polymer ?
#
loop_
_entity_poly.entity_id
_entity_poly.type
_entity_poly.pdbx_seq_one_letter_code
_entity_poly.pdbx_strand_id
1 'polypeptide(L)'
;GMLGGVPTVLLHLYNGIVLGAFAAIFFRDPLPLAFLAWILPHGIPELTAITLCAAAGLCLGGAVAVPGRQGRRRALRDAVNPALLLFAGSLPLFALAALAESFVRESTLGTAARLGIAAVFAAGLAAALLAVRRFSRRVPVDAAWLGELIAPVRAGSPGSGSAPRP
;
A
#
# COMPACT_ATOMS: atom_id res chain seq x y z
N GLY A 1 7.87 -1.40 9.18
CA GLY A 1 8.74 -0.41 8.52
C GLY A 1 10.16 -0.48 9.00
N MET A 2 10.47 0.05 10.19
CA MET A 2 11.84 0.25 10.67
C MET A 2 12.76 -0.98 10.65
N LEU A 3 12.21 -2.19 10.78
CA LEU A 3 12.96 -3.44 10.64
C LEU A 3 13.10 -3.86 9.16
N GLY A 4 13.49 -2.93 8.29
CA GLY A 4 13.70 -3.18 6.86
C GLY A 4 12.45 -3.61 6.06
N GLY A 5 11.25 -3.33 6.57
CA GLY A 5 9.99 -3.71 5.91
C GLY A 5 9.56 -5.17 6.10
N VAL A 6 10.42 -6.03 6.66
CA VAL A 6 10.14 -7.48 6.79
C VAL A 6 8.86 -7.75 7.59
N PRO A 7 8.64 -7.19 8.80
CA PRO A 7 7.39 -7.43 9.53
C PRO A 7 6.17 -6.91 8.79
N THR A 8 6.33 -5.84 8.00
CA THR A 8 5.23 -5.26 7.23
C THR A 8 4.77 -6.22 6.14
N VAL A 9 5.70 -6.83 5.40
CA VAL A 9 5.36 -7.84 4.38
C VAL A 9 4.73 -9.07 5.02
N LEU A 10 5.34 -9.61 6.09
CA LEU A 10 4.86 -10.83 6.74
C LEU A 10 3.45 -10.66 7.31
N LEU A 11 3.18 -9.55 8.01
CA LEU A 11 1.86 -9.27 8.57
C LEU A 11 0.82 -9.03 7.47
N HIS A 12 1.18 -8.33 6.39
CA HIS A 12 0.25 -8.09 5.29
C HIS A 12 -0.11 -9.39 4.57
N LEU A 13 0.88 -10.25 4.32
CA LEU A 13 0.67 -11.58 3.74
C LEU A 13 -0.16 -12.47 4.65
N TYR A 14 0.15 -12.51 5.95
CA TYR A 14 -0.60 -13.28 6.93
C TYR A 14 -2.08 -12.89 6.94
N ASN A 15 -2.40 -11.59 7.01
CA ASN A 15 -3.78 -11.11 6.97
C ASN A 15 -4.49 -11.51 5.66
N GLY A 16 -3.79 -11.43 4.52
CA GLY A 16 -4.33 -11.87 3.23
C GLY A 16 -4.61 -13.38 3.18
N ILE A 17 -3.71 -14.21 3.71
CA ILE A 17 -3.89 -15.67 3.79
C ILE A 17 -5.08 -16.02 4.68
N VAL A 18 -5.17 -15.41 5.87
CA VAL A 18 -6.27 -15.66 6.81
C VAL A 18 -7.61 -15.27 6.18
N LEU A 19 -7.69 -14.08 5.58
CA LEU A 19 -8.90 -13.63 4.88
C LEU A 19 -9.28 -14.57 3.73
N GLY A 20 -8.30 -14.98 2.93
CA GLY A 20 -8.50 -15.93 1.82
C GLY A 20 -8.99 -17.29 2.30
N ALA A 21 -8.48 -17.79 3.42
CA ALA A 21 -8.92 -19.03 4.03
C ALA A 21 -10.38 -18.93 4.52
N PHE A 22 -10.75 -17.84 5.21
CA PHE A 22 -12.14 -17.59 5.61
C PHE A 22 -13.07 -17.52 4.39
N ALA A 23 -12.70 -16.77 3.36
CA ALA A 23 -13.46 -16.72 2.12
C ALA A 23 -13.62 -18.12 1.51
N ALA A 24 -12.54 -18.91 1.40
CA ALA A 24 -12.61 -20.25 0.83
C ALA A 24 -13.54 -21.20 1.59
N ILE A 25 -13.76 -21.00 2.89
CA ILE A 25 -14.72 -21.76 3.68
C ILE A 25 -16.15 -21.30 3.35
N PHE A 26 -16.44 -20.00 3.50
CA PHE A 26 -17.80 -19.48 3.32
C PHE A 26 -18.32 -19.52 1.87
N PHE A 27 -17.43 -19.55 0.89
CA PHE A 27 -17.83 -19.74 -0.51
C PHE A 27 -18.20 -21.19 -0.86
N ARG A 28 -17.91 -22.16 0.02
CA ARG A 28 -18.39 -23.55 -0.11
C ARG A 28 -19.74 -23.77 0.58
N ASP A 29 -20.18 -22.83 1.40
CA ASP A 29 -21.48 -22.86 2.06
C ASP A 29 -22.60 -22.36 1.13
N PRO A 30 -23.87 -22.69 1.43
CA PRO A 30 -25.02 -22.29 0.62
C PRO A 30 -25.32 -20.77 0.61
N LEU A 31 -24.58 -19.95 1.36
CA LEU A 31 -24.88 -18.52 1.57
C LEU A 31 -23.69 -17.57 1.34
N PRO A 32 -22.99 -17.63 0.19
CA PRO A 32 -21.82 -16.79 -0.09
C PRO A 32 -22.15 -15.29 -0.13
N LEU A 33 -23.37 -14.94 -0.57
CA LEU A 33 -23.81 -13.54 -0.60
C LEU A 33 -24.05 -12.96 0.80
N ALA A 34 -24.48 -13.77 1.76
CA ALA A 34 -24.63 -13.34 3.14
C ALA A 34 -23.27 -13.05 3.77
N PHE A 35 -22.27 -13.88 3.49
CA PHE A 35 -20.88 -13.64 3.88
C PHE A 35 -20.35 -12.32 3.29
N LEU A 36 -20.51 -12.10 1.98
CA LEU A 36 -20.09 -10.86 1.33
C LEU A 36 -20.80 -9.63 1.89
N ALA A 37 -22.11 -9.73 2.14
CA ALA A 37 -22.90 -8.66 2.74
C ALA A 37 -22.48 -8.35 4.18
N TRP A 38 -21.94 -9.33 4.89
CA TRP A 38 -21.43 -9.16 6.24
C TRP A 38 -20.04 -8.51 6.24
N ILE A 39 -19.13 -8.97 5.37
CA ILE A 39 -17.72 -8.53 5.39
C ILE A 39 -17.46 -7.24 4.61
N LEU A 40 -18.07 -7.05 3.44
CA LEU A 40 -17.65 -5.99 2.52
C LEU A 40 -17.90 -4.56 3.01
N PRO A 41 -19.00 -4.22 3.72
CA PRO A 41 -19.27 -2.83 4.11
C PRO A 41 -18.15 -2.20 4.95
N HIS A 42 -17.53 -2.92 5.87
CA HIS A 42 -16.38 -2.43 6.64
C HIS A 42 -15.05 -2.93 6.03
N GLY A 43 -15.05 -4.11 5.41
CA GLY A 43 -13.83 -4.74 4.88
C GLY A 43 -13.22 -3.97 3.71
N ILE A 44 -14.02 -3.37 2.82
CA ILE A 44 -13.48 -2.55 1.70
C ILE A 44 -12.64 -1.38 2.22
N PRO A 45 -13.16 -0.48 3.09
CA PRO A 45 -12.36 0.61 3.62
C PRO A 45 -11.20 0.12 4.49
N GLU A 46 -11.39 -0.91 5.32
CA GLU A 46 -10.36 -1.45 6.21
C GLU A 46 -9.18 -2.07 5.45
N LEU A 47 -9.43 -2.95 4.47
CA LEU A 47 -8.37 -3.59 3.70
C LEU A 47 -7.58 -2.56 2.87
N THR A 48 -8.26 -1.53 2.38
CA THR A 48 -7.60 -0.41 1.69
C THR A 48 -6.71 0.36 2.67
N ALA A 49 -7.21 0.68 3.87
CA ALA A 49 -6.46 1.36 4.92
C ALA A 49 -5.20 0.58 5.33
N ILE A 50 -5.34 -0.73 5.57
CA ILE A 50 -4.22 -1.63 5.91
C ILE A 50 -3.19 -1.67 4.77
N THR A 51 -3.63 -1.69 3.52
CA THR A 51 -2.74 -1.67 2.35
C THR A 51 -1.95 -0.36 2.26
N LEU A 52 -2.59 0.78 2.53
CA LEU A 52 -1.90 2.08 2.59
C LEU A 52 -0.89 2.13 3.74
N CYS A 53 -1.24 1.63 4.93
CA CYS A 53 -0.32 1.48 6.05
C CYS A 53 0.87 0.56 5.72
N ALA A 54 0.62 -0.54 5.00
CA ALA A 54 1.68 -1.44 4.53
C ALA A 54 2.61 -0.73 3.55
N ALA A 55 2.07 0.01 2.58
CA ALA A 55 2.86 0.83 1.66
C ALA A 55 3.71 1.87 2.40
N ALA A 56 3.14 2.59 3.38
CA ALA A 56 3.88 3.52 4.24
C ALA A 56 5.02 2.82 4.98
N GLY A 57 4.75 1.64 5.54
CA GLY A 57 5.73 0.79 6.20
C GLY A 57 6.85 0.34 5.27
N LEU A 58 6.55 0.02 4.01
CA LEU A 58 7.53 -0.35 3.00
C LEU A 58 8.36 0.83 2.50
N CYS A 59 7.79 2.04 2.40
CA CYS A 59 8.57 3.26 2.13
C CYS A 59 9.67 3.47 3.17
N LEU A 60 9.32 3.37 4.46
CA LEU A 60 10.30 3.46 5.55
C LEU A 60 11.26 2.26 5.58
N GLY A 61 10.74 1.06 5.30
CA GLY A 61 11.53 -0.17 5.28
C GLY A 61 12.59 -0.17 4.19
N GLY A 62 12.24 0.28 2.98
CA GLY A 62 13.17 0.44 1.87
C GLY A 62 14.30 1.42 2.19
N ALA A 63 13.97 2.55 2.83
CA ALA A 63 14.98 3.52 3.27
C ALA A 63 15.97 2.95 4.32
N VAL A 64 15.54 2.00 5.14
CA VAL A 64 16.43 1.31 6.10
C VAL A 64 17.26 0.22 5.41
N ALA A 65 16.62 -0.61 4.60
CA ALA A 65 17.22 -1.80 4.00
C ALA A 65 18.18 -1.46 2.86
N VAL A 66 17.79 -0.52 1.99
CA VAL A 66 18.52 -0.16 0.76
C VAL A 66 18.59 1.37 0.62
N PRO A 67 19.39 2.07 1.46
CA PRO A 67 19.47 3.54 1.45
C PRO A 67 20.22 4.12 0.23
N GLY A 68 20.81 3.26 -0.61
CA GLY A 68 21.58 3.67 -1.80
C GLY A 68 22.85 4.43 -1.43
N ARG A 69 23.18 5.47 -2.21
CA ARG A 69 24.35 6.34 -1.99
C ARG A 69 24.17 7.31 -0.82
N GLN A 70 22.95 7.42 -0.29
CA GLN A 70 22.64 8.28 0.85
C GLN A 70 22.80 7.48 2.14
N GLY A 71 23.29 8.09 3.22
CA GLY A 71 23.31 7.41 4.53
C GLY A 71 21.89 7.11 5.02
N ARG A 72 21.69 6.01 5.77
CA ARG A 72 20.36 5.56 6.27
C ARG A 72 19.53 6.68 6.88
N ARG A 73 20.14 7.56 7.67
CA ARG A 73 19.46 8.69 8.32
C ARG A 73 18.86 9.69 7.32
N ARG A 74 19.55 9.96 6.21
CA ARG A 74 19.07 10.87 5.17
C ARG A 74 17.97 10.19 4.36
N ALA A 75 18.20 8.94 3.93
CA ALA A 75 17.19 8.16 3.24
C ALA A 75 15.88 8.05 4.05
N LEU A 76 15.97 7.85 5.37
CA LEU A 76 14.81 7.83 6.26
C LEU A 76 14.07 9.16 6.30
N ARG A 77 14.79 10.29 6.40
CA ARG A 77 14.18 11.63 6.41
C ARG A 77 13.39 11.88 5.12
N ASP A 78 13.94 11.47 3.98
CA ASP A 78 13.29 11.64 2.69
C ASP A 78 12.06 10.73 2.55
N ALA A 79 12.09 9.55 3.19
CA ALA A 79 10.97 8.59 3.18
C ALA A 79 9.84 8.91 4.18
N VAL A 80 10.06 9.80 5.16
CA VAL A 80 9.05 10.13 6.18
C VAL A 80 7.82 10.81 5.57
N ASN A 81 8.00 11.84 4.74
CA ASN A 81 6.88 12.56 4.12
C ASN A 81 5.96 11.66 3.28
N PRO A 82 6.45 10.85 2.33
CA PRO A 82 5.58 9.95 1.57
C PRO A 82 4.93 8.89 2.47
N ALA A 83 5.63 8.36 3.48
CA ALA A 83 5.04 7.41 4.42
C ALA A 83 3.91 8.04 5.27
N LEU A 84 4.11 9.27 5.75
CA LEU A 84 3.09 10.00 6.50
C LEU A 84 1.87 10.34 5.65
N LEU A 85 2.05 10.70 4.38
CA LEU A 85 0.92 10.94 3.47
C LEU A 85 0.08 9.67 3.26
N LEU A 86 0.73 8.52 3.07
CA LEU A 86 0.05 7.22 2.93
C LEU A 86 -0.70 6.84 4.22
N PHE A 87 -0.06 7.02 5.38
CA PHE A 87 -0.69 6.78 6.69
C PHE A 87 -1.84 7.75 6.98
N ALA A 88 -1.69 9.04 6.70
CA ALA A 88 -2.75 10.01 6.86
C ALA A 88 -3.95 9.67 5.95
N GLY A 89 -3.69 9.18 4.74
CA GLY A 89 -4.72 8.68 3.82
C GLY A 89 -5.49 7.46 4.33
N SER A 90 -4.91 6.65 5.23
CA SER A 90 -5.61 5.49 5.80
C SER A 90 -6.55 5.84 6.96
N LEU A 91 -6.31 6.95 7.67
CA LEU A 91 -7.14 7.38 8.80
C LEU A 91 -8.63 7.57 8.47
N PRO A 92 -9.03 8.31 7.42
CA PRO A 92 -10.45 8.44 7.08
C PRO A 92 -11.08 7.10 6.67
N LEU A 93 -10.30 6.19 6.10
CA LEU A 93 -10.77 4.84 5.75
C LEU A 93 -11.01 3.99 7.00
N PHE A 94 -10.12 4.02 8.00
CA PHE A 94 -10.38 3.35 9.28
C PHE A 94 -11.59 3.92 10.02
N ALA A 95 -11.76 5.25 10.00
CA ALA A 95 -12.96 5.88 10.57
C ALA A 95 -14.23 5.40 9.85
N LEU A 96 -14.21 5.35 8.51
CA LEU A 96 -15.32 4.83 7.72
C LEU A 96 -15.60 3.35 8.02
N ALA A 97 -14.55 2.52 8.14
CA ALA A 97 -14.68 1.12 8.49
C ALA A 97 -15.30 0.94 9.89
N ALA A 98 -14.85 1.70 10.89
CA ALA A 98 -15.40 1.66 12.25
C ALA A 98 -16.87 2.09 12.31
N LEU A 99 -17.27 3.09 11.52
CA LEU A 99 -18.67 3.49 11.39
C LEU A 99 -19.49 2.39 10.69
N ALA A 100 -18.99 1.83 9.59
CA ALA A 100 -19.65 0.74 8.89
C ALA A 100 -19.83 -0.48 9.80
N GLU A 101 -18.80 -0.82 10.57
CA GLU A 101 -18.84 -1.88 11.57
C GLU A 101 -19.87 -1.59 12.65
N SER A 102 -19.93 -0.37 13.18
CA SER A 102 -20.83 -0.05 14.29
C SER A 102 -22.30 0.06 13.86
N PHE A 103 -22.57 0.57 12.66
CA PHE A 103 -23.93 0.85 12.19
C PHE A 103 -24.46 -0.21 11.22
N VAL A 104 -23.68 -0.59 10.21
CA VAL A 104 -24.16 -1.49 9.14
C VAL A 104 -24.19 -2.94 9.63
N ARG A 105 -23.21 -3.37 10.42
CA ARG A 105 -23.17 -4.74 10.95
C ARG A 105 -24.35 -5.02 11.89
N GLU A 106 -24.61 -4.12 12.83
CA GLU A 106 -25.65 -4.28 13.86
C GLU A 106 -27.05 -3.93 13.35
N SER A 107 -27.16 -3.39 12.13
CA SER A 107 -28.45 -3.07 11.53
C SER A 107 -29.25 -4.33 11.15
N THR A 108 -30.57 -4.20 11.17
CA THR A 108 -31.52 -5.20 10.65
C THR A 108 -31.64 -5.19 9.12
N LEU A 109 -30.69 -4.56 8.42
CA LEU A 109 -30.68 -4.47 6.96
C LEU A 109 -30.53 -5.86 6.31
N GLY A 110 -31.32 -6.10 5.28
CA GLY A 110 -31.19 -7.31 4.45
C GLY A 110 -29.91 -7.31 3.60
N THR A 111 -29.55 -8.49 3.10
CA THR A 111 -28.33 -8.75 2.30
C THR A 111 -28.16 -7.76 1.15
N ALA A 112 -29.23 -7.47 0.40
CA ALA A 112 -29.18 -6.57 -0.74
C ALA A 112 -28.80 -5.13 -0.35
N ALA A 113 -29.36 -4.60 0.76
CA ALA A 113 -29.06 -3.26 1.23
C ALA A 113 -27.59 -3.16 1.70
N ARG A 114 -27.10 -4.16 2.43
CA ARG A 114 -25.68 -4.22 2.87
C ARG A 114 -24.72 -4.29 1.68
N LEU A 115 -25.03 -5.10 0.66
CA LEU A 115 -24.25 -5.14 -0.58
C LEU A 115 -24.31 -3.82 -1.35
N GLY A 116 -25.46 -3.13 -1.35
CA GLY A 116 -25.60 -1.80 -1.92
C GLY A 116 -24.67 -0.78 -1.24
N ILE A 117 -24.60 -0.78 0.10
CA ILE A 117 -23.67 0.06 0.85
C ILE A 117 -22.22 -0.27 0.50
N ALA A 118 -21.87 -1.57 0.46
CA ALA A 118 -20.54 -2.02 0.05
C ALA A 118 -20.18 -1.54 -1.37
N ALA A 119 -21.11 -1.61 -2.32
CA ALA A 119 -20.91 -1.13 -3.68
C ALA A 119 -20.69 0.39 -3.73
N VAL A 120 -21.42 1.16 -2.93
CA VAL A 120 -21.22 2.62 -2.81
C VAL A 120 -19.83 2.93 -2.27
N PHE A 121 -19.37 2.22 -1.23
CA PHE A 121 -18.01 2.41 -0.70
C PHE A 121 -16.94 2.01 -1.72
N ALA A 122 -17.11 0.90 -2.44
CA ALA A 122 -16.20 0.50 -3.51
C ALA A 122 -16.12 1.56 -4.61
N ALA A 123 -17.26 2.07 -5.07
CA ALA A 123 -17.34 3.10 -6.10
C ALA A 123 -16.73 4.42 -5.64
N GLY A 124 -17.02 4.85 -4.40
CA GLY A 124 -16.45 6.04 -3.79
C GLY A 124 -14.93 5.94 -3.67
N LEU A 125 -14.41 4.79 -3.24
CA LEU A 125 -12.97 4.54 -3.19
C LEU A 125 -12.34 4.56 -4.59
N ALA A 126 -12.92 3.86 -5.57
CA ALA A 126 -12.43 3.87 -6.93
C ALA A 126 -12.40 5.29 -7.52
N ALA A 127 -13.44 6.08 -7.28
CA ALA A 127 -13.51 7.48 -7.69
C ALA A 127 -12.41 8.31 -7.01
N ALA A 128 -12.18 8.14 -5.71
CA ALA A 128 -11.11 8.82 -4.97
C ALA A 128 -9.72 8.47 -5.54
N LEU A 129 -9.43 7.20 -5.79
CA LEU A 129 -8.18 6.75 -6.39
C LEU A 129 -7.99 7.30 -7.81
N LEU A 130 -9.05 7.35 -8.62
CA LEU A 130 -9.01 7.96 -9.95
C LEU A 130 -8.81 9.48 -9.89
N ALA A 131 -9.40 10.16 -8.91
CA ALA A 131 -9.21 11.59 -8.69
C ALA A 131 -7.75 11.89 -8.30
N VAL A 132 -7.19 11.12 -7.37
CA VAL A 132 -5.76 11.20 -6.99
C VAL A 132 -4.88 10.94 -8.21
N ARG A 133 -5.14 9.88 -8.97
CA ARG A 133 -4.39 9.57 -10.20
C ARG A 133 -4.44 10.72 -11.23
N ARG A 134 -5.61 11.32 -11.43
CA ARG A 134 -5.79 12.47 -12.34
C ARG A 134 -5.03 13.69 -11.85
N PHE A 135 -5.00 13.92 -10.54
CA PHE A 135 -4.25 15.02 -9.93
C PHE A 135 -2.74 14.80 -10.02
N SER A 136 -2.25 13.60 -9.69
CA SER A 136 -0.83 13.26 -9.74
C SER A 136 -0.24 13.31 -11.14
N ARG A 137 -1.02 13.03 -12.19
CA ARG A 137 -0.58 13.20 -13.59
C ARG A 137 -0.28 14.66 -13.97
N ARG A 138 -0.73 15.62 -13.19
CA ARG A 138 -0.44 17.05 -13.41
C ARG A 138 0.86 17.49 -12.75
N VAL A 139 1.47 16.64 -11.92
CA VAL A 139 2.76 16.89 -11.27
C VAL A 139 3.83 16.10 -12.03
N PRO A 140 4.69 16.73 -12.85
CA PRO A 140 5.75 16.03 -13.53
C PRO A 140 6.73 15.46 -12.48
N VAL A 141 6.89 14.14 -12.48
CA VAL A 141 7.94 13.47 -11.69
C VAL A 141 9.19 13.47 -12.54
N ASP A 142 10.23 14.17 -12.08
CA ASP A 142 11.55 14.07 -12.71
C ASP A 142 12.07 12.63 -12.54
N ALA A 143 12.05 11.88 -13.64
CA ALA A 143 12.51 10.50 -13.72
C ALA A 143 13.91 10.39 -14.33
N ALA A 144 14.62 11.51 -14.54
CA ALA A 144 15.97 11.50 -15.13
C ALA A 144 16.94 10.64 -14.32
N TRP A 145 16.80 10.63 -12.99
CA TRP A 145 17.61 9.82 -12.07
C TRP A 145 17.41 8.30 -12.23
N LEU A 146 16.27 7.83 -12.78
CA LEU A 146 16.08 6.40 -13.10
C LEU A 146 16.95 5.97 -14.28
N GLY A 147 17.20 6.89 -15.22
CA GLY A 147 18.14 6.66 -16.32
C GLY A 147 19.56 6.45 -15.81
N GLU A 148 19.97 7.16 -14.76
CA GLU A 148 21.29 6.98 -14.14
C GLU A 148 21.43 5.67 -13.35
N LEU A 149 20.35 5.15 -12.77
CA LEU A 149 20.33 3.87 -12.05
C LEU A 149 20.28 2.64 -12.97
N ILE A 150 19.60 2.77 -14.12
CA ILE A 150 19.47 1.69 -15.11
C ILE A 150 20.66 1.69 -16.09
N ALA A 151 21.38 2.82 -16.19
CA ALA A 151 22.58 2.90 -16.99
C ALA A 151 23.54 1.76 -16.58
N PRO A 152 23.91 0.86 -17.52
CA PRO A 152 24.83 -0.21 -17.19
C PRO A 152 26.11 0.41 -16.66
N VAL A 153 26.55 -0.06 -15.49
CA VAL A 153 27.86 0.29 -14.92
C VAL A 153 28.88 -0.03 -16.01
N ARG A 154 29.34 0.98 -16.74
CA ARG A 154 30.47 0.81 -17.64
C ARG A 154 31.62 0.40 -16.74
N ALA A 155 31.97 -0.88 -16.78
CA ALA A 155 33.19 -1.38 -16.18
C ALA A 155 34.30 -0.47 -16.68
N GLY A 156 34.96 0.21 -15.74
CA GLY A 156 36.08 1.07 -16.05
C GLY A 156 37.08 0.29 -16.90
N SER A 157 37.47 0.88 -18.04
CA SER A 157 38.64 0.44 -18.78
C SER A 157 39.80 0.23 -17.79
N PRO A 158 40.50 -0.92 -17.80
CA PRO A 158 41.72 -1.08 -17.03
C PRO A 158 42.69 0.03 -17.43
N GLY A 159 43.26 0.70 -16.43
CA GLY A 159 44.29 1.72 -16.66
C GLY A 159 45.46 1.13 -17.43
N SER A 160 45.80 1.74 -18.56
CA SER A 160 47.09 1.53 -19.20
C SER A 160 48.15 2.25 -18.37
N GLY A 161 48.94 1.48 -17.63
CA GLY A 161 50.19 1.96 -17.02
C GLY A 161 51.32 2.05 -18.05
N SER A 162 52.10 3.13 -17.98
CA SER A 162 53.54 3.27 -18.29
C SER A 162 53.83 4.77 -18.50
N ALA A 163 54.85 5.45 -17.98
CA ALA A 163 55.98 5.20 -17.08
C ALA A 163 56.49 6.60 -16.64
N PRO A 164 57.32 6.75 -15.58
CA PRO A 164 57.91 8.04 -15.23
C PRO A 164 59.06 8.38 -16.20
N ARG A 165 59.16 9.65 -16.60
CA ARG A 165 60.30 10.19 -17.37
C ARG A 165 61.18 11.06 -16.46
N PRO A 166 62.50 11.04 -16.67
CA PRO A 166 63.51 11.59 -15.76
C PRO A 166 63.52 13.12 -15.67
#